data_AF-A0A6C0FD38-F1
#
_entry.id   AF-A0A6C0FD38-F1
#
_cell.length_a   1.000
_cell.length_b   1.000
_cell.length_c   1.000
_cell.angle_alpha   90.00
_cell.angle_beta   90.00
_cell.angle_gamma   90.00
#
_symmetry.space_group_name_H-M   'P 1'
#
loop_
_entity.id
_entity.type
_entity.pdbx_description
1 polymer ?
#
loop_
_entity_poly.entity_id
_entity_poly.type
_entity_poly.pdbx_seq_one_letter_code
_entity_poly.pdbx_strand_id
1 'polypeptide(L)'
;MENILLSYPRSGNHLVRFFIELLSEKPTFGCKLSPQDIEIYKNKFSENIPFNISNSENKGGCYFKFHGHEDNIENIKINNLILIIRNPKEVLLRHNNFSMNIKNFDMYFKDIDIYDNHKGKKLLLYYEDILTDKVTFINTLYDFLEINNTDKKAYTIENINKLFNLSLNPNKGCRAWGGNNSNGNLDFYYKKIPQSMKPEFDRYLNEKLENYQFLKEKYNL
;
A
#
# COMPACT_ATOMS: atom_id res chain seq x y z
N MET A 1 -17.37 5.90 -11.78
CA MET A 1 -15.90 5.83 -11.79
C MET A 1 -15.45 5.58 -10.36
N GLU A 2 -14.37 4.84 -10.17
CA GLU A 2 -13.91 4.42 -8.84
C GLU A 2 -12.54 5.04 -8.52
N ASN A 3 -12.30 5.39 -7.26
CA ASN A 3 -10.96 5.73 -6.80
C ASN A 3 -10.27 4.43 -6.37
N ILE A 4 -9.08 4.16 -6.90
CA ILE A 4 -8.40 2.88 -6.75
C ILE A 4 -7.12 3.07 -5.95
N LEU A 5 -6.92 2.18 -4.97
CA LEU A 5 -5.66 1.99 -4.28
C LEU A 5 -5.04 0.67 -4.77
N LEU A 6 -4.09 0.79 -5.70
CA LEU A 6 -3.38 -0.31 -6.30
C LEU A 6 -2.08 -0.57 -5.56
N SER A 7 -1.75 -1.84 -5.33
CA SER A 7 -0.45 -2.21 -4.77
C SER A 7 -0.23 -3.70 -4.91
N TYR A 8 1.02 -4.13 -4.92
CA TYR A 8 1.32 -5.54 -4.69
C TYR A 8 1.04 -5.92 -3.22
N PRO A 9 0.63 -7.17 -2.90
CA PRO A 9 0.50 -7.60 -1.53
C PRO A 9 1.79 -7.33 -0.75
N ARG A 10 1.65 -6.86 0.50
CA ARG A 10 2.77 -6.52 1.41
C ARG A 10 3.56 -5.23 1.08
N SER A 11 3.02 -4.37 0.22
CA SER A 11 3.57 -3.02 -0.06
C SER A 11 3.08 -1.92 0.88
N GLY A 12 2.23 -2.23 1.88
CA GLY A 12 1.75 -1.23 2.84
C GLY A 12 0.35 -0.65 2.57
N ASN A 13 -0.51 -1.38 1.85
CA ASN A 13 -1.88 -0.92 1.57
C ASN A 13 -2.68 -0.56 2.84
N HIS A 14 -2.61 -1.36 3.90
CA HIS A 14 -3.36 -1.08 5.13
C HIS A 14 -2.91 0.19 5.84
N LEU A 15 -1.61 0.49 5.78
CA LEU A 15 -1.03 1.73 6.30
C LEU A 15 -1.55 2.94 5.52
N VAL A 16 -1.55 2.89 4.20
CA VAL A 16 -2.07 3.99 3.37
C VAL A 16 -3.57 4.14 3.54
N ARG A 17 -4.33 3.04 3.57
CA ARG A 17 -5.77 3.03 3.85
C ARG A 17 -6.09 3.70 5.18
N PHE A 18 -5.33 3.40 6.23
CA PHE A 18 -5.50 4.03 7.55
C PHE A 18 -5.46 5.56 7.45
N PHE A 19 -4.46 6.11 6.75
CA PHE A 19 -4.33 7.56 6.60
C PHE A 19 -5.33 8.15 5.61
N ILE A 20 -5.74 7.42 4.57
CA ILE A 20 -6.87 7.85 3.73
C ILE A 20 -8.13 8.00 4.58
N GLU A 21 -8.49 6.98 5.37
CA GLU A 21 -9.70 7.03 6.20
C GLU A 21 -9.62 8.11 7.28
N LEU A 22 -8.46 8.29 7.91
CA LEU A 22 -8.26 9.32 8.93
C LEU A 22 -8.37 10.74 8.36
N LEU A 23 -7.73 11.00 7.22
CA LEU A 23 -7.68 12.34 6.63
C LEU A 23 -8.99 12.69 5.92
N SER A 24 -9.55 11.76 5.15
CA SER A 24 -10.74 12.00 4.32
C SER A 24 -12.06 11.83 5.06
N GLU A 25 -12.03 11.18 6.24
CA GLU A 25 -13.21 10.77 6.99
C GLU A 25 -14.20 9.97 6.12
N LYS A 26 -13.67 9.20 5.16
CA LYS A 26 -14.40 8.28 4.29
C LYS A 26 -13.82 6.87 4.40
N PRO A 27 -14.64 5.82 4.31
CA PRO A 27 -14.15 4.45 4.35
C PRO A 27 -13.26 4.10 3.15
N THR A 28 -12.36 3.15 3.36
CA THR A 28 -11.66 2.44 2.27
C THR A 28 -12.08 0.99 2.27
N PHE A 29 -12.34 0.44 1.08
CA PHE A 29 -12.82 -0.93 0.93
C PHE A 29 -11.66 -1.85 0.56
N GLY A 30 -11.57 -3.01 1.23
CA GLY A 30 -10.54 -4.00 0.94
C GLY A 30 -10.85 -4.86 -0.28
N CYS A 31 -10.07 -5.92 -0.45
CA CYS A 31 -10.21 -6.85 -1.56
C CYS A 31 -11.56 -7.58 -1.49
N LYS A 32 -12.34 -7.56 -2.58
CA LYS A 32 -13.68 -8.19 -2.64
C LYS A 32 -13.66 -9.69 -2.33
N LEU A 33 -12.55 -10.36 -2.64
CA LEU A 33 -12.36 -11.80 -2.41
C LEU A 33 -11.96 -12.13 -0.97
N SER A 34 -11.75 -11.13 -0.11
CA SER A 34 -11.37 -11.31 1.28
C SER A 34 -12.38 -10.62 2.19
N PRO A 35 -13.44 -11.32 2.65
CA PRO A 35 -14.46 -10.74 3.54
C PRO A 35 -13.89 -10.18 4.86
N GLN A 36 -12.71 -10.66 5.24
CA GLN A 36 -12.02 -10.19 6.42
C GLN A 36 -11.27 -8.87 6.17
N ASP A 37 -11.08 -8.45 4.91
CA ASP A 37 -10.48 -7.17 4.48
C ASP A 37 -11.49 -6.00 4.59
N ILE A 38 -12.08 -5.84 5.77
CA ILE A 38 -13.02 -4.78 6.14
C ILE A 38 -12.37 -3.38 6.10
N GLU A 39 -13.17 -2.34 6.29
CA GLU A 39 -12.73 -0.95 6.40
C GLU A 39 -11.84 -0.72 7.64
N ILE A 40 -10.88 0.20 7.55
CA ILE A 40 -9.86 0.37 8.60
C ILE A 40 -10.48 0.84 9.91
N TYR A 41 -11.37 1.82 9.88
CA TYR A 41 -12.01 2.41 11.07
C TYR A 41 -12.85 1.41 11.87
N LYS A 42 -13.27 0.28 11.26
CA LYS A 42 -13.99 -0.81 11.94
C LYS A 42 -13.05 -1.74 12.72
N ASN A 43 -11.73 -1.61 12.56
CA ASN A 43 -10.77 -2.41 13.32
C ASN A 43 -10.69 -1.94 14.79
N LYS A 44 -10.26 -2.85 15.66
CA LYS A 44 -9.99 -2.55 17.07
C LYS A 44 -8.56 -2.06 17.26
N PHE A 45 -8.42 -0.84 17.74
CA PHE A 45 -7.14 -0.23 18.11
C PHE A 45 -7.00 -0.18 19.64
N SER A 46 -5.77 -0.06 20.13
CA SER A 46 -5.51 0.07 21.58
C SER A 46 -6.04 1.39 22.16
N GLU A 47 -6.34 2.36 21.30
CA GLU A 47 -6.81 3.68 21.65
C GLU A 47 -7.88 4.13 20.64
N ASN A 48 -8.70 5.11 21.03
CA ASN A 48 -9.66 5.71 20.12
C ASN A 48 -8.94 6.58 19.09
N ILE A 49 -9.26 6.39 17.82
CA ILE A 49 -8.70 7.15 16.70
C ILE A 49 -9.86 7.92 16.07
N PRO A 50 -9.75 9.25 15.89
CA PRO A 50 -10.84 10.08 15.42
C PRO A 50 -11.01 9.96 13.90
N PHE A 51 -11.41 8.80 13.41
CA PHE A 51 -11.75 8.59 12.00
C PHE A 51 -12.99 9.41 11.57
N ASN A 52 -13.91 9.67 12.50
CA ASN A 52 -15.13 10.48 12.28
C ASN A 52 -16.02 10.01 11.11
N ILE A 53 -16.01 8.72 10.79
CA ILE A 53 -16.82 8.13 9.72
C ILE A 53 -18.22 7.81 10.26
N SER A 54 -19.24 8.55 9.82
CA SER A 54 -20.63 8.41 10.31
C SER A 54 -21.58 7.69 9.34
N ASN A 55 -21.26 7.61 8.04
CA ASN A 55 -22.14 6.98 7.05
C ASN A 55 -21.35 6.18 5.99
N SER A 56 -21.25 4.86 6.16
CA SER A 56 -20.54 3.97 5.23
C SER A 56 -21.35 3.56 4.00
N GLU A 57 -22.61 3.96 3.89
CA GLU A 57 -23.47 3.56 2.76
C GLU A 57 -23.15 4.36 1.49
N ASN A 58 -22.68 5.61 1.63
CA ASN A 58 -22.25 6.41 0.49
C ASN A 58 -20.81 6.06 0.07
N LYS A 59 -20.68 5.25 -0.99
CA LYS A 59 -19.38 4.87 -1.57
C LYS A 59 -18.75 5.98 -2.44
N GLY A 60 -19.42 7.11 -2.62
CA GLY A 60 -18.95 8.24 -3.43
C GLY A 60 -17.61 8.80 -2.92
N GLY A 61 -16.59 8.75 -3.78
CA GLY A 61 -15.24 9.25 -3.47
C GLY A 61 -14.42 8.35 -2.53
N CYS A 62 -14.91 7.18 -2.14
CA CYS A 62 -14.16 6.19 -1.36
C CYS A 62 -13.12 5.48 -2.23
N TYR A 63 -12.04 4.99 -1.60
CA TYR A 63 -11.01 4.21 -2.28
C TYR A 63 -11.25 2.71 -2.14
N PHE A 64 -11.05 1.98 -3.23
CA PHE A 64 -11.13 0.53 -3.29
C PHE A 64 -9.73 -0.05 -3.50
N LYS A 65 -9.34 -0.97 -2.62
CA LYS A 65 -8.08 -1.68 -2.74
C LYS A 65 -8.17 -2.72 -3.85
N PHE A 66 -7.14 -2.75 -4.70
CA PHE A 66 -6.94 -3.78 -5.71
C PHE A 66 -5.51 -4.29 -5.73
N HIS A 67 -5.35 -5.53 -6.17
CA HIS A 67 -4.10 -6.12 -6.63
C HIS A 67 -4.22 -6.43 -8.13
N GLY A 68 -3.14 -6.34 -8.92
CA GLY A 68 -3.19 -6.48 -10.39
C GLY A 68 -3.65 -7.82 -10.95
N HIS A 69 -3.90 -8.81 -10.08
CA HIS A 69 -4.50 -10.09 -10.41
C HIS A 69 -6.00 -10.18 -10.13
N GLU A 70 -6.58 -9.15 -9.54
CA GLU A 70 -8.03 -9.10 -9.35
C GLU A 70 -8.69 -8.92 -10.71
N ASP A 71 -9.48 -9.94 -11.09
CA ASP A 71 -10.23 -9.95 -12.33
C ASP A 71 -11.00 -8.62 -12.46
N ASN A 72 -10.88 -7.99 -13.64
CA ASN A 72 -11.61 -6.81 -14.08
C ASN A 72 -11.07 -5.43 -13.71
N ILE A 73 -9.87 -5.25 -13.12
CA ILE A 73 -9.35 -3.88 -12.94
C ILE A 73 -9.27 -3.11 -14.27
N GLU A 74 -8.94 -3.80 -15.36
CA GLU A 74 -8.91 -3.26 -16.73
C GLU A 74 -10.30 -2.82 -17.23
N ASN A 75 -11.39 -3.36 -16.65
CA ASN A 75 -12.77 -3.02 -16.98
C ASN A 75 -13.34 -1.92 -16.07
N ILE A 76 -12.62 -1.51 -15.03
CA ILE A 76 -13.06 -0.46 -14.10
C ILE A 76 -12.70 0.90 -14.68
N LYS A 77 -13.70 1.79 -14.74
CA LYS A 77 -13.44 3.21 -15.05
C LYS A 77 -12.83 3.88 -13.81
N ILE A 78 -11.51 4.03 -13.81
CA ILE A 78 -10.74 4.63 -12.71
C ILE A 78 -10.83 6.17 -12.78
N ASN A 79 -11.17 6.81 -11.67
CA ASN A 79 -11.12 8.27 -11.50
C ASN A 79 -9.75 8.70 -11.00
N ASN A 80 -9.46 8.39 -9.73
CA ASN A 80 -8.17 8.63 -9.09
C ASN A 80 -7.44 7.31 -8.84
N LEU A 81 -6.14 7.26 -9.09
CA LEU A 81 -5.32 6.07 -8.88
C LEU A 81 -4.15 6.35 -7.93
N ILE A 82 -4.07 5.62 -6.82
CA ILE A 82 -2.87 5.60 -5.97
C ILE A 82 -2.19 4.25 -6.18
N LEU A 83 -0.91 4.26 -6.59
CA LEU A 83 -0.08 3.06 -6.60
C LEU A 83 0.90 3.10 -5.43
N ILE A 84 0.98 2.01 -4.66
CA ILE A 84 2.02 1.82 -3.64
C ILE A 84 3.06 0.81 -4.13
N ILE A 85 4.28 1.27 -4.28
CA ILE A 85 5.46 0.48 -4.63
C ILE A 85 6.29 0.24 -3.37
N ARG A 86 6.86 -0.96 -3.27
CA ARG A 86 7.87 -1.33 -2.28
C ARG A 86 9.05 -1.96 -3.00
N ASN A 87 10.25 -1.91 -2.41
CA ASN A 87 11.44 -2.52 -3.00
C ASN A 87 11.14 -3.99 -3.45
N PRO A 88 11.32 -4.32 -4.74
CA PRO A 88 11.01 -5.65 -5.27
C PRO A 88 11.85 -6.75 -4.61
N LYS A 89 13.10 -6.47 -4.18
CA LYS A 89 13.92 -7.42 -3.43
C LYS A 89 13.27 -7.82 -2.09
N GLU A 90 12.49 -6.93 -1.49
CA GLU A 90 11.82 -7.20 -0.22
C GLU A 90 10.42 -7.79 -0.39
N VAL A 91 9.61 -7.19 -1.26
CA VAL A 91 8.18 -7.50 -1.29
C VAL A 91 7.89 -8.83 -2.00
N LEU A 92 8.65 -9.15 -3.06
CA LEU A 92 8.48 -10.40 -3.80
C LEU A 92 8.82 -11.61 -2.92
N LEU A 93 9.96 -11.55 -2.21
CA LEU A 93 10.38 -12.59 -1.26
C LEU A 93 9.40 -12.73 -0.10
N ARG A 94 8.95 -11.61 0.48
CA ARG A 94 7.99 -11.60 1.59
C ARG A 94 6.66 -12.23 1.21
N HIS A 95 6.09 -11.83 0.07
CA HIS A 95 4.76 -12.30 -0.31
C HIS A 95 4.78 -13.78 -0.68
N ASN A 96 5.83 -14.23 -1.36
CA ASN A 96 5.95 -15.58 -1.88
C ASN A 96 6.70 -16.52 -0.92
N ASN A 97 6.97 -16.07 0.30
CA ASN A 97 7.55 -16.88 1.37
C ASN A 97 8.85 -17.60 0.94
N PHE A 98 9.75 -16.87 0.25
CA PHE A 98 11.00 -17.38 -0.33
C PHE A 98 10.81 -18.49 -1.39
N SER A 99 9.73 -18.44 -2.17
CA SER A 99 9.50 -19.29 -3.34
C SER A 99 9.62 -18.52 -4.66
N MET A 100 10.22 -19.14 -5.68
CA MET A 100 10.26 -18.62 -7.05
C MET A 100 8.90 -18.80 -7.71
N ASN A 101 8.00 -17.83 -7.53
CA ASN A 101 6.70 -17.81 -8.20
C ASN A 101 6.66 -16.67 -9.21
N ILE A 102 7.15 -16.94 -10.42
CA ILE A 102 7.26 -15.96 -11.50
C ILE A 102 5.92 -15.31 -11.83
N LYS A 103 4.83 -16.09 -11.87
CA LYS A 103 3.48 -15.56 -12.13
C LYS A 103 3.10 -14.52 -11.07
N ASN A 104 3.36 -14.81 -9.79
CA ASN A 104 3.10 -13.85 -8.72
C ASN A 104 4.07 -12.67 -8.75
N PHE A 105 5.32 -12.86 -9.17
CA PHE A 105 6.26 -11.74 -9.30
C PHE A 105 5.83 -10.78 -10.42
N ASP A 106 5.38 -11.31 -11.55
CA ASP A 106 4.91 -10.50 -12.69
C ASP A 106 3.69 -9.64 -12.34
N MET A 107 2.87 -10.04 -11.36
CA MET A 107 1.76 -9.21 -10.87
C MET A 107 2.22 -7.89 -10.24
N TYR A 108 3.41 -7.84 -9.62
CA TYR A 108 3.98 -6.60 -9.09
C TYR A 108 4.24 -5.60 -10.22
N PHE A 109 4.77 -6.09 -11.35
CA PHE A 109 5.07 -5.27 -12.51
C PHE A 109 3.80 -4.89 -13.28
N LYS A 110 2.80 -5.78 -13.33
CA LYS A 110 1.48 -5.46 -13.87
C LYS A 110 0.81 -4.28 -13.14
N ASP A 111 0.98 -4.16 -11.82
CA ASP A 111 0.48 -2.99 -11.07
C ASP A 111 1.09 -1.68 -11.55
N ILE A 112 2.39 -1.71 -11.91
CA ILE A 112 3.12 -0.57 -12.47
C ILE A 112 2.61 -0.26 -13.87
N ASP A 113 2.43 -1.27 -14.72
CA ASP A 113 1.91 -1.08 -16.08
C ASP A 113 0.50 -0.46 -16.05
N ILE A 114 -0.37 -0.88 -15.13
CA ILE A 114 -1.70 -0.28 -14.95
C ILE A 114 -1.57 1.20 -14.57
N TYR A 115 -0.67 1.52 -13.65
CA TYR A 115 -0.41 2.90 -13.23
C TYR A 115 0.12 3.78 -14.37
N ASP A 116 1.08 3.29 -15.15
CA ASP A 116 1.68 4.03 -16.26
C ASP A 116 0.67 4.29 -17.37
N ASN A 117 -0.19 3.31 -17.65
CA ASN A 117 -1.25 3.42 -18.65
C ASN A 117 -2.41 4.33 -18.23
N HIS A 118 -2.66 4.52 -16.93
CA HIS A 118 -3.70 5.42 -16.45
C HIS A 118 -3.38 6.88 -16.81
N LYS A 119 -4.34 7.55 -17.46
CA LYS A 119 -4.23 8.94 -17.93
C LYS A 119 -4.89 9.96 -17.00
N GLY A 120 -5.68 9.51 -16.04
CA GLY A 120 -6.33 10.37 -15.05
C GLY A 120 -5.40 10.78 -13.91
N LYS A 121 -5.98 11.41 -12.89
CA LYS A 121 -5.26 11.83 -11.68
C LYS A 121 -4.65 10.60 -11.00
N LYS A 122 -3.33 10.62 -10.78
CA LYS A 122 -2.60 9.52 -10.13
C LYS A 122 -1.50 9.96 -9.19
N LEU A 123 -1.22 9.12 -8.21
CA LEU A 123 -0.19 9.32 -7.19
C LEU A 123 0.62 8.03 -7.02
N LEU A 124 1.94 8.15 -7.10
CA LEU A 124 2.86 7.07 -6.78
C LEU A 124 3.41 7.28 -5.37
N LEU A 125 3.33 6.26 -4.53
CA LEU A 125 3.87 6.24 -3.18
C LEU A 125 4.91 5.12 -3.06
N TYR A 126 6.06 5.43 -2.46
CA TYR A 126 7.05 4.41 -2.09
C TYR A 126 6.91 4.06 -0.62
N TYR A 127 6.78 2.77 -0.31
CA TYR A 127 6.66 2.26 1.04
C TYR A 127 7.79 2.76 1.95
N GLU A 128 9.02 2.76 1.43
CA GLU A 128 10.22 3.20 2.12
C GLU A 128 10.11 4.68 2.53
N ASP A 129 9.62 5.55 1.65
CA ASP A 129 9.43 6.98 1.94
C ASP A 129 8.35 7.20 2.99
N ILE A 130 7.28 6.40 2.96
CA ILE A 130 6.25 6.43 4.00
C ILE A 130 6.87 6.11 5.38
N LEU A 131 7.87 5.22 5.44
CA LEU A 131 8.56 4.89 6.69
C LEU A 131 9.54 6.01 7.14
N THR A 132 10.28 6.61 6.20
CA THR A 132 11.38 7.54 6.52
C THR A 132 10.98 9.01 6.59
N ASP A 133 10.01 9.46 5.78
CA ASP A 133 9.52 10.83 5.74
C ASP A 133 7.99 10.87 5.79
N LYS A 134 7.48 10.61 6.99
CA LYS A 134 6.04 10.50 7.25
C LYS A 134 5.30 11.84 7.04
N VAL A 135 5.96 12.98 7.26
CA VAL A 135 5.33 14.29 7.12
C VAL A 135 5.11 14.62 5.65
N THR A 136 6.13 14.43 4.81
CA THR A 136 6.01 14.59 3.36
C THR A 136 4.98 13.63 2.78
N PHE A 137 4.93 12.38 3.27
CA PHE A 137 3.88 11.43 2.91
C PHE A 137 2.47 11.97 3.23
N ILE A 138 2.22 12.47 4.44
CA ILE A 138 0.89 12.99 4.81
C ILE A 138 0.53 14.22 3.98
N ASN A 139 1.48 15.14 3.74
CA ASN A 139 1.22 16.31 2.91
C ASN A 139 0.83 15.89 1.48
N THR A 140 1.65 15.03 0.87
CA THR A 140 1.39 14.50 -0.48
C THR A 140 0.03 13.80 -0.58
N LEU A 141 -0.29 12.96 0.40
CA LEU A 141 -1.56 12.24 0.43
C LEU A 141 -2.74 13.20 0.62
N TYR A 142 -2.64 14.15 1.56
CA TYR A 142 -3.67 15.15 1.83
C TYR A 142 -4.01 15.98 0.59
N ASP A 143 -2.97 16.49 -0.09
CA ASP A 143 -3.11 17.33 -1.28
C ASP A 143 -3.71 16.51 -2.44
N PHE A 144 -3.28 15.25 -2.61
CA PHE A 144 -3.85 14.36 -3.62
C PHE A 144 -5.33 14.03 -3.38
N LEU A 145 -5.72 13.86 -2.11
CA LEU A 145 -7.11 13.60 -1.72
C LEU A 145 -8.01 14.84 -1.81
N GLU A 146 -7.44 16.04 -2.04
CA GLU A 146 -8.15 17.32 -2.13
C GLU A 146 -9.01 17.60 -0.87
N ILE A 147 -8.42 17.32 0.29
CA ILE A 147 -9.09 17.51 1.58
C ILE A 147 -8.88 18.96 2.03
N ASN A 148 -9.93 19.57 2.58
CA ASN A 148 -9.88 20.96 3.08
C ASN A 148 -9.90 21.05 4.62
N ASN A 149 -9.94 19.92 5.33
CA ASN A 149 -9.92 19.88 6.79
C ASN A 149 -8.48 20.06 7.30
N THR A 150 -8.07 21.30 7.53
CA THR A 150 -6.72 21.66 7.98
C THR A 150 -6.43 21.16 9.39
N ASP A 151 -7.43 21.15 10.26
CA ASP A 151 -7.30 20.69 11.65
C ASP A 151 -6.99 19.20 11.70
N LYS A 152 -7.64 18.40 10.83
CA LYS A 152 -7.32 16.98 10.70
C LYS A 152 -5.89 16.75 10.22
N LYS A 153 -5.41 17.56 9.28
CA LYS A 153 -4.02 17.51 8.79
C LYS A 153 -3.04 17.81 9.92
N ALA A 154 -3.26 18.91 10.64
CA ALA A 154 -2.43 19.32 11.78
C ALA A 154 -2.38 18.23 12.84
N TYR A 155 -3.54 17.74 13.29
CA TYR A 155 -3.64 16.61 14.22
C TYR A 155 -2.85 15.38 13.75
N THR A 156 -2.99 15.02 12.46
CA THR A 156 -2.31 13.85 11.90
C THR A 156 -0.80 14.00 11.92
N ILE A 157 -0.28 15.18 11.60
CA ILE A 157 1.16 15.48 11.60
C ILE A 157 1.70 15.52 13.03
N GLU A 158 1.02 16.19 13.95
CA GLU A 158 1.41 16.30 15.37
C GLU A 158 1.47 14.91 16.05
N ASN A 159 0.59 13.99 15.64
CA ASN A 159 0.48 12.64 16.20
C ASN A 159 1.09 11.56 15.31
N ILE A 160 1.85 11.93 14.27
CA ILE A 160 2.25 11.05 13.17
C ILE A 160 2.88 9.72 13.64
N ASN A 161 3.83 9.78 14.56
CA ASN A 161 4.55 8.58 15.02
C ASN A 161 3.63 7.62 15.79
N LYS A 162 2.74 8.17 16.62
CA LYS A 162 1.74 7.40 17.37
C LYS A 162 0.76 6.72 16.42
N LEU A 163 0.19 7.48 15.49
CA LEU A 163 -0.76 6.99 14.49
C LEU A 163 -0.13 5.89 13.61
N PHE A 164 1.13 6.09 13.23
CA PHE A 164 1.89 5.08 12.50
C PHE A 164 2.00 3.77 13.28
N ASN A 165 2.39 3.83 14.56
CA ASN A 165 2.49 2.65 15.41
C ASN A 165 1.15 1.94 15.61
N LEU A 166 0.06 2.69 15.77
CA LEU A 166 -1.31 2.16 15.84
C LEU A 166 -1.71 1.45 14.55
N SER A 167 -1.38 2.04 13.38
CA SER A 167 -1.69 1.45 12.07
C SER A 167 -0.94 0.15 11.80
N LEU A 168 0.29 0.01 12.33
CA LEU A 168 1.08 -1.23 12.24
C LEU A 168 0.56 -2.32 13.18
N ASN A 169 -0.05 -1.90 14.29
CA ASN A 169 -0.43 -2.76 15.39
C ASN A 169 -1.87 -2.58 15.91
N PRO A 170 -2.90 -2.89 15.10
CA PRO A 170 -4.24 -3.10 15.66
C PRO A 170 -4.19 -4.26 16.66
N ASN A 171 -5.01 -4.20 17.71
CA ASN A 171 -4.95 -5.05 18.91
C ASN A 171 -4.74 -6.54 18.57
N LYS A 172 -3.85 -7.20 19.35
CA LYS A 172 -3.53 -8.63 19.18
C LYS A 172 -4.82 -9.47 19.28
N GLY A 173 -5.04 -10.36 18.30
CA GLY A 173 -6.16 -11.32 18.30
C GLY A 173 -7.31 -10.98 17.34
N CYS A 174 -7.34 -9.80 16.72
CA CYS A 174 -8.39 -9.43 15.75
C CYS A 174 -7.89 -9.36 14.29
N ARG A 175 -6.71 -9.91 13.97
CA ARG A 175 -6.12 -9.78 12.62
C ARG A 175 -6.47 -10.94 11.72
N ALA A 176 -6.97 -10.60 10.55
CA ALA A 176 -6.92 -11.42 9.36
C ALA A 176 -5.69 -11.12 8.47
N TRP A 177 -5.02 -9.98 8.68
CA TRP A 177 -4.04 -9.45 7.73
C TRP A 177 -2.62 -9.49 8.33
N GLY A 178 -1.69 -10.16 7.65
CA GLY A 178 -0.37 -10.48 8.23
C GLY A 178 0.47 -9.26 8.62
N GLY A 179 1.21 -9.38 9.73
CA GLY A 179 1.80 -8.26 10.46
C GLY A 179 3.08 -7.64 9.88
N ASN A 180 3.58 -6.62 10.58
CA ASN A 180 4.86 -5.96 10.31
C ASN A 180 6.03 -6.83 10.79
N ASN A 181 6.42 -7.82 9.99
CA ASN A 181 7.46 -8.77 10.40
C ASN A 181 8.88 -8.20 10.33
N SER A 182 9.12 -7.18 9.50
CA SER A 182 10.45 -6.56 9.36
C SER A 182 10.71 -5.47 10.40
N ASN A 183 9.71 -5.09 11.21
CA ASN A 183 9.82 -4.00 12.20
C ASN A 183 10.39 -2.70 11.60
N GLY A 184 10.01 -2.38 10.36
CA GLY A 184 10.50 -1.19 9.65
C GLY A 184 11.89 -1.35 9.00
N ASN A 185 12.54 -2.50 9.11
CA ASN A 185 13.77 -2.77 8.36
C ASN A 185 13.45 -2.89 6.85
N LEU A 186 14.16 -2.10 6.05
CA LEU A 186 13.97 -1.98 4.59
C LEU A 186 14.76 -3.02 3.78
N ASP A 187 15.65 -3.78 4.42
CA ASP A 187 16.46 -4.83 3.79
C ASP A 187 16.52 -6.04 4.74
N PHE A 188 15.35 -6.64 4.94
CA PHE A 188 15.12 -7.73 5.88
C PHE A 188 14.98 -9.07 5.17
N TYR A 189 14.24 -9.12 4.07
CA TYR A 189 13.92 -10.35 3.37
C TYR A 189 15.05 -10.75 2.43
N TYR A 190 15.62 -9.80 1.69
CA TYR A 190 16.69 -10.11 0.75
C TYR A 190 17.94 -10.65 1.45
N LYS A 191 18.30 -10.13 2.61
CA LYS A 191 19.38 -10.69 3.46
C LYS A 191 19.16 -12.15 3.88
N LYS A 192 17.92 -12.64 3.85
CA LYS A 192 17.53 -13.98 4.31
C LYS A 192 17.19 -14.92 3.15
N ILE A 193 17.38 -14.48 1.92
CA ILE A 193 17.12 -15.32 0.75
C ILE A 193 17.97 -16.60 0.82
N PRO A 194 17.40 -17.79 0.53
CA PRO A 194 18.18 -19.01 0.42
C PRO A 194 19.28 -18.88 -0.65
N GLN A 195 20.50 -19.32 -0.33
CA GLN A 195 21.63 -19.22 -1.26
C GLN A 195 21.39 -19.97 -2.57
N SER A 196 20.63 -21.06 -2.54
CA SER A 196 20.23 -21.81 -3.74
C SER A 196 19.28 -21.03 -4.65
N MET A 197 18.45 -20.14 -4.10
CA MET A 197 17.47 -19.34 -4.83
C MET A 197 18.07 -18.04 -5.37
N LYS A 198 19.06 -17.49 -4.66
CA LYS A 198 19.58 -16.14 -4.90
C LYS A 198 20.00 -15.87 -6.35
N PRO A 199 20.77 -16.74 -7.03
CA PRO A 199 21.18 -16.47 -8.42
C PRO A 199 19.98 -16.39 -9.38
N GLU A 200 18.98 -17.26 -9.19
CA GLU A 200 17.79 -17.29 -10.04
C GLU A 200 16.91 -16.05 -9.81
N PHE A 201 16.71 -15.67 -8.55
CA PHE A 201 15.97 -14.47 -8.18
C PHE A 201 16.64 -13.20 -8.70
N ASP A 202 17.96 -13.07 -8.53
CA ASP A 202 18.71 -11.91 -8.99
C ASP A 202 18.67 -11.80 -10.52
N ARG A 203 18.82 -12.92 -11.24
CA ARG A 203 18.68 -12.95 -12.71
C ARG A 203 17.30 -12.48 -13.15
N TYR A 204 16.23 -13.08 -12.60
CA TYR A 204 14.86 -12.69 -12.93
C TYR A 204 14.61 -11.21 -12.68
N LEU A 205 15.02 -10.71 -11.52
CA LEU A 205 14.78 -9.32 -11.15
C LEU A 205 15.57 -8.36 -12.05
N ASN A 206 16.83 -8.67 -12.36
CA ASN A 206 17.66 -7.84 -13.23
C ASN A 206 17.08 -7.74 -14.65
N GLU A 207 16.64 -8.88 -15.22
CA GLU A 207 15.98 -8.92 -16.53
C GLU A 207 14.69 -8.09 -16.53
N LYS A 208 13.85 -8.21 -15.49
CA LYS A 208 12.62 -7.41 -15.38
C LYS A 208 12.91 -5.92 -15.27
N LEU A 209 13.87 -5.54 -14.43
CA LEU A 209 14.20 -4.14 -14.16
C LEU A 209 14.74 -3.39 -15.38
N GLU A 210 15.15 -4.07 -16.47
CA GLU A 210 15.47 -3.41 -17.73
C GLU A 210 14.31 -2.57 -18.26
N ASN A 211 13.07 -3.00 -18.03
CA ASN A 211 11.85 -2.29 -18.42
C ASN A 211 11.34 -1.29 -17.38
N TYR A 212 11.93 -1.27 -16.17
CA TYR A 212 11.47 -0.45 -15.03
C TYR A 212 12.63 0.32 -14.39
N GLN A 213 13.32 1.15 -15.17
CA GLN A 213 14.53 1.86 -14.75
C GLN A 213 14.33 2.73 -13.49
N PHE A 214 13.16 3.34 -13.32
CA PHE A 214 12.86 4.15 -12.14
C PHE A 214 12.97 3.35 -10.83
N LEU A 215 12.75 2.03 -10.85
CA LEU A 215 12.96 1.17 -9.69
C LEU A 215 14.44 0.97 -9.39
N LYS A 216 15.29 0.82 -10.44
CA LYS A 216 16.75 0.76 -10.27
C LYS A 216 17.27 2.03 -9.64
N GLU A 217 16.83 3.18 -10.14
CA GLU A 217 17.22 4.49 -9.61
C GLU A 217 16.73 4.67 -8.17
N LYS A 218 15.44 4.40 -7.89
CA LYS A 218 14.86 4.59 -6.56
C LYS A 218 15.51 3.72 -5.49
N TYR A 219 15.83 2.48 -5.84
CA TYR A 219 16.26 1.46 -4.86
C TYR A 219 17.74 1.07 -4.99
N ASN A 220 18.49 1.69 -5.89
CA ASN A 220 19.88 1.39 -6.20
C ASN A 220 20.09 -0.12 -6.46
N LEU A 221 19.31 -0.66 -7.41
CA LEU A 221 19.23 -2.10 -7.72
C LEU A 221 20.07 -2.54 -8.91
#